data_AF-A0A7Y5Z1V1-F1
#
_entry.id   AF-A0A7Y5Z1V1-F1
#
_cell.length_a   1.000
_cell.length_b   1.000
_cell.length_c   1.000
_cell.angle_alpha   90.00
_cell.angle_beta   90.00
_cell.angle_gamma   90.00
#
_symmetry.space_group_name_H-M   'P 1'
#
loop_
_entity.id
_entity.type
_entity.pdbx_description
1 polymer ?
#
loop_
_entity_poly.entity_id
_entity_poly.type
_entity_poly.pdbx_seq_one_letter_code
_entity_poly.pdbx_strand_id
1 'polypeptide(L)'
;MKIRELAQHWEENAKGHLTQTGYTIHLDMEAAARLAAICDMYPKRQPEELLGELIGAALEELEASFPYIRGSQVVATDEEGDPLYEDVGPTPRFLALSRRHLHELCSQNDKSKH
;
A
#
# COMPACT_ATOMS: atom_id res chain seq x y z
N MET A 1 -7.13 -2.10 0.21
CA MET A 1 -7.90 -3.01 1.07
C MET A 1 -7.37 -2.97 2.48
N LYS A 2 -8.23 -3.01 3.50
CA LYS A 2 -7.76 -3.13 4.89
C LYS A 2 -7.03 -4.46 5.05
N ILE A 3 -5.99 -4.50 5.89
CA ILE A 3 -5.23 -5.75 6.14
C ILE A 3 -6.12 -6.93 6.57
N ARG A 4 -7.24 -6.63 7.23
CA ARG A 4 -8.24 -7.62 7.67
C ARG A 4 -9.05 -8.24 6.52
N GLU A 5 -9.08 -7.58 5.36
CA GLU A 5 -9.84 -8.03 4.16
C GLU A 5 -8.97 -8.88 3.23
N LEU A 6 -7.65 -8.95 3.47
CA LEU A 6 -6.73 -9.73 2.63
C LEU A 6 -7.07 -11.21 2.56
N ALA A 7 -7.43 -11.83 3.69
CA ALA A 7 -7.73 -13.26 3.73
C ALA A 7 -8.92 -13.62 2.82
N GLN A 8 -9.95 -12.78 2.81
CA GLN A 8 -11.11 -12.95 1.93
C GLN A 8 -10.75 -12.66 0.47
N HIS A 9 -9.97 -11.61 0.21
CA HIS A 9 -9.49 -11.30 -1.13
C HIS A 9 -8.66 -12.45 -1.73
N TRP A 10 -7.84 -13.14 -0.93
CA TRP A 10 -7.07 -14.30 -1.37
C TRP A 10 -7.94 -15.47 -1.83
N GLU A 11 -9.13 -15.63 -1.27
CA GLU A 11 -10.08 -16.65 -1.70
C GLU A 11 -10.75 -16.31 -3.03
N GLU A 12 -10.87 -15.01 -3.34
CA GLU A 12 -11.73 -14.53 -4.44
C GLU A 12 -10.96 -14.04 -5.68
N ASN A 13 -9.76 -13.44 -5.55
CA ASN A 13 -9.05 -12.79 -6.66
C ASN A 13 -7.52 -12.81 -6.55
N ALA A 14 -6.82 -12.86 -7.68
CA ALA A 14 -5.36 -12.75 -7.76
C ALA A 14 -4.90 -12.25 -9.14
N LYS A 15 -4.95 -10.94 -9.40
CA LYS A 15 -4.31 -10.33 -10.59
C LYS A 15 -3.82 -8.91 -10.27
N GLY A 16 -2.51 -8.76 -10.11
CA GLY A 16 -1.83 -7.47 -9.97
C GLY A 16 -0.62 -7.37 -10.91
N HIS A 17 -0.23 -6.15 -11.29
CA HIS A 17 0.99 -5.91 -12.06
C HIS A 17 2.16 -5.71 -11.08
N LEU A 18 3.18 -6.57 -11.19
CA LEU A 18 4.38 -6.50 -10.35
C LEU A 18 5.46 -5.61 -10.99
N THR A 19 6.24 -4.91 -10.17
CA THR A 19 7.42 -4.16 -10.64
C THR A 19 8.55 -5.12 -11.01
N GLN A 20 9.43 -4.72 -11.93
CA GLN A 20 10.62 -5.52 -12.28
C GLN A 20 11.67 -5.55 -11.15
N THR A 21 11.67 -4.56 -10.26
CA THR A 21 12.58 -4.51 -9.11
C THR A 21 12.14 -5.49 -8.03
N GLY A 22 12.96 -6.51 -7.77
CA GLY A 22 12.82 -7.39 -6.61
C GLY A 22 13.55 -6.82 -5.39
N TYR A 23 12.95 -6.98 -4.21
CA TYR A 23 13.57 -6.63 -2.93
C TYR A 23 13.87 -7.92 -2.16
N THR A 24 15.08 -8.06 -1.63
CA THR A 24 15.42 -9.13 -0.68
C THR A 24 15.28 -8.58 0.73
N ILE A 25 14.43 -9.22 1.54
CA ILE A 25 14.23 -8.87 2.94
C ILE A 25 14.61 -10.06 3.83
N HIS A 26 15.19 -9.77 4.98
CA HIS A 26 15.38 -10.75 6.04
C HIS A 26 14.30 -10.51 7.09
N LEU A 27 13.44 -11.51 7.30
CA LEU A 27 12.40 -11.46 8.32
C LEU A 27 13.00 -11.79 9.69
N ASP A 28 12.45 -11.16 10.74
CA ASP A 28 12.69 -11.67 12.09
C ASP A 28 12.07 -13.07 12.25
N MET A 29 12.46 -13.76 13.31
CA MET A 29 12.09 -15.16 13.53
C MET A 29 10.57 -15.35 13.67
N GLU A 30 9.88 -14.39 14.28
CA GLU A 30 8.44 -14.47 14.51
C GLU A 30 7.66 -14.24 13.21
N ALA A 31 8.05 -13.23 12.42
CA ALA A 31 7.50 -12.95 11.10
C ALA A 31 7.74 -14.13 10.15
N ALA A 32 8.94 -14.73 10.16
CA ALA A 32 9.24 -15.91 9.36
C ALA A 32 8.35 -17.11 9.74
N ALA A 33 8.17 -17.37 11.05
CA ALA A 33 7.30 -18.43 11.53
C ALA A 33 5.82 -18.21 11.14
N ARG A 34 5.34 -16.97 11.25
CA ARG A 34 3.97 -16.60 10.84
C ARG A 34 3.76 -16.72 9.33
N LEU A 35 4.74 -16.31 8.52
CA LEU A 35 4.68 -16.49 7.06
C LEU A 35 4.59 -17.98 6.70
N ALA A 36 5.43 -18.82 7.30
CA ALA A 36 5.39 -20.26 7.09
C ALA A 36 4.02 -20.85 7.44
N ALA A 37 3.43 -20.45 8.57
CA ALA A 37 2.09 -20.89 8.96
C ALA A 37 1.01 -20.48 7.93
N ILE A 38 1.09 -19.28 7.36
CA ILE A 38 0.15 -18.84 6.31
C ILE A 38 0.37 -19.67 5.04
N CYS A 39 1.61 -19.98 4.65
CA CYS A 39 1.88 -20.85 3.51
C CYS A 39 1.32 -22.26 3.72
N ASP A 40 1.39 -22.82 4.92
CA ASP A 40 0.79 -24.12 5.25
C ASP A 40 -0.74 -24.08 5.16
N MET A 41 -1.37 -22.97 5.56
CA MET A 41 -2.82 -22.77 5.44
C MET A 41 -3.27 -22.60 3.98
N TYR A 42 -2.44 -21.98 3.14
CA TYR A 42 -2.75 -21.64 1.74
C TYR A 42 -1.67 -22.18 0.77
N PRO A 43 -1.54 -23.51 0.62
CA PRO A 43 -0.40 -24.14 -0.06
C PRO A 43 -0.33 -23.89 -1.58
N LYS A 44 -1.35 -23.27 -2.16
CA LYS A 44 -1.38 -22.89 -3.59
C LYS A 44 -0.80 -21.50 -3.86
N ARG A 45 -0.48 -20.72 -2.82
CA ARG A 45 0.05 -19.36 -2.92
C ARG A 45 1.56 -19.37 -2.74
N GLN A 46 2.27 -18.56 -3.53
CA GLN A 46 3.71 -18.41 -3.35
C GLN A 46 4.02 -17.43 -2.20
N PRO A 47 5.06 -17.67 -1.38
CA PRO A 47 5.45 -16.78 -0.30
C PRO A 47 5.67 -15.32 -0.75
N GLU A 48 6.21 -15.13 -1.95
CA GLU A 48 6.48 -13.81 -2.54
C GLU A 48 5.18 -13.05 -2.85
N GLU A 49 4.15 -13.75 -3.33
CA GLU A 49 2.83 -13.17 -3.58
C GLU A 49 2.18 -12.73 -2.26
N LEU A 50 2.21 -13.61 -1.26
CA LEU A 50 1.68 -13.31 0.08
C LEU A 50 2.39 -12.11 0.71
N LEU A 51 3.72 -12.05 0.62
CA LEU A 51 4.51 -10.92 1.10
C LEU A 51 4.14 -9.62 0.37
N GLY A 52 3.98 -9.67 -0.96
CA GLY A 52 3.57 -8.51 -1.75
C GLY A 52 2.21 -7.97 -1.32
N GLU A 53 1.24 -8.85 -1.12
CA GLU A 53 -0.12 -8.47 -0.68
C GLU A 53 -0.14 -7.95 0.76
N LEU A 54 0.61 -8.58 1.68
CA LEU A 54 0.76 -8.13 3.06
C LEU A 54 1.43 -6.75 3.15
N ILE A 55 2.50 -6.51 2.38
CA ILE A 55 3.17 -5.22 2.32
C ILE A 55 2.22 -4.15 1.77
N GLY A 56 1.48 -4.46 0.70
CA GLY A 56 0.49 -3.56 0.13
C GLY A 56 -0.53 -3.11 1.17
N ALA A 57 -1.16 -4.06 1.88
CA ALA A 57 -2.15 -3.72 2.89
C ALA A 57 -1.55 -3.01 4.12
N ALA A 58 -0.32 -3.34 4.51
CA ALA A 58 0.36 -2.64 5.60
C ALA A 58 0.69 -1.19 5.24
N LEU A 59 1.05 -0.90 3.98
CA LEU A 59 1.29 0.47 3.51
C LEU A 59 -0.01 1.28 3.46
N GLU A 60 -1.12 0.68 3.06
CA GLU A 60 -2.44 1.33 3.11
C GLU A 60 -2.88 1.63 4.55
N GLU A 61 -2.70 0.68 5.47
CA GLU A 61 -3.01 0.89 6.89
C GLU A 61 -2.10 1.98 7.49
N LEU A 62 -0.82 2.01 7.11
CA LEU A 62 0.10 3.08 7.49
C LEU A 62 -0.37 4.44 6.98
N GLU A 63 -0.77 4.54 5.71
CA GLU A 63 -1.33 5.77 5.13
C GLU A 63 -2.56 6.24 5.92
N ALA A 64 -3.48 5.33 6.22
CA ALA A 64 -4.69 5.63 6.98
C ALA A 64 -4.41 6.02 8.44
N SER A 65 -3.27 5.60 9.00
CA SER A 65 -2.87 5.93 10.37
C SER A 65 -2.32 7.35 10.53
N PHE A 66 -2.04 8.06 9.43
CA PHE A 66 -1.49 9.39 9.48
C PHE A 66 -2.49 10.41 10.05
N PRO A 67 -2.06 11.27 11.00
CA PRO A 67 -2.96 12.25 11.58
C PRO A 67 -3.28 13.34 10.56
N TYR A 68 -4.56 13.67 10.44
CA TYR A 68 -4.98 14.91 9.79
C TYR A 68 -4.50 16.10 10.62
N ILE A 69 -3.82 17.06 9.98
CA ILE A 69 -3.44 18.33 10.61
C ILE A 69 -4.09 19.46 9.84
N ARG A 70 -5.06 20.13 10.46
CA ARG A 70 -5.78 21.25 9.87
C ARG A 70 -4.83 22.42 9.57
N GLY A 71 -4.73 22.83 8.31
CA GLY A 71 -4.02 24.04 7.90
C GLY A 71 -4.86 25.30 8.00
N SER A 72 -4.33 26.40 7.46
CA SER A 72 -5.00 27.72 7.51
C SER A 72 -5.93 27.97 6.32
N GLN A 73 -5.71 27.27 5.20
CA GLN A 73 -6.48 27.48 3.98
C GLN A 73 -7.77 26.65 3.97
N VAL A 74 -8.88 27.27 3.59
CA VAL A 74 -10.13 26.58 3.24
C VAL A 74 -9.99 26.06 1.81
N VAL A 75 -10.15 24.75 1.63
CA VAL A 75 -10.00 24.06 0.33
C VAL A 75 -11.33 23.66 -0.29
N ALA A 76 -12.36 23.50 0.53
CA ALA A 76 -13.71 23.18 0.07
C ALA A 76 -14.75 23.64 1.11
N THR A 77 -16.00 23.59 0.73
CA THR A 77 -17.15 23.72 1.63
C THR A 77 -17.98 22.45 1.50
N ASP A 78 -18.43 21.88 2.60
CA ASP A 78 -19.25 20.67 2.57
C ASP A 78 -20.73 20.97 2.25
N GLU A 79 -21.57 19.93 2.30
CA GLU A 79 -22.99 20.01 1.95
C GLU A 79 -23.82 20.88 2.93
N GLU A 80 -23.33 21.08 4.16
CA GLU A 80 -23.98 21.91 5.19
C GLU A 80 -23.47 23.37 5.17
N GLY A 81 -22.44 23.66 4.36
CA GLY A 81 -21.85 24.99 4.26
C GLY A 81 -20.63 25.18 5.16
N ASP A 82 -20.15 24.12 5.83
CA ASP A 82 -19.01 24.20 6.73
C ASP A 82 -17.68 24.20 5.95
N PRO A 83 -16.70 25.04 6.33
CA PRO A 83 -15.42 25.12 5.66
C PRO A 83 -14.55 23.88 5.94
N LEU A 84 -14.17 23.17 4.89
CA LEU A 84 -13.16 22.12 4.91
C LEU A 84 -11.77 22.73 4.69
N TYR A 85 -10.87 22.45 5.61
CA TYR A 85 -9.51 22.98 5.60
C TYR A 85 -8.54 21.99 5.00
N GLU A 86 -7.47 22.51 4.39
CA GLU A 86 -6.36 21.71 3.92
C GLU A 86 -5.80 20.79 5.02
N ASP A 87 -5.31 19.62 4.61
CA ASP A 87 -4.44 18.81 5.44
C ASP A 87 -3.00 19.27 5.21
N VAL A 88 -2.32 19.71 6.27
CA VAL A 88 -0.87 20.01 6.28
C VAL A 88 -0.06 18.92 7.01
N GLY A 89 -0.69 17.78 7.27
CA GLY A 89 -0.09 16.61 7.91
C GLY A 89 0.80 15.78 6.98
N PRO A 90 1.22 14.58 7.43
CA PRO A 90 2.11 13.72 6.66
C PRO A 90 1.44 13.05 5.44
N THR A 91 0.12 12.87 5.45
CA THR A 91 -0.67 12.24 4.37
C THR A 91 -0.45 12.88 2.99
N PRO A 92 -0.67 14.20 2.79
CA PRO A 92 -0.46 14.83 1.48
C PRO A 92 0.98 14.69 0.98
N ARG A 93 1.96 14.73 1.88
CA ARG A 93 3.38 14.55 1.54
C ARG A 93 3.65 13.11 1.09
N PHE A 94 3.16 12.12 1.82
CA PHE A 94 3.31 10.71 1.46
C PHE A 94 2.69 10.44 0.09
N LEU A 95 1.45 10.87 -0.12
CA LEU A 95 0.75 10.72 -1.40
C LEU A 95 1.48 11.38 -2.58
N ALA A 96 2.03 12.58 -2.38
CA ALA A 96 2.80 13.27 -3.42
C ALA A 96 4.07 12.49 -3.80
N LEU A 97 4.81 11.97 -2.82
CA LEU A 97 6.00 11.16 -3.04
C LEU A 97 5.67 9.83 -3.73
N SER A 98 4.64 9.13 -3.27
CA SER A 98 4.17 7.86 -3.84
C SER A 98 3.79 8.02 -5.31
N ARG A 99 3.04 9.07 -5.67
CA ARG A 99 2.71 9.37 -7.08
C ARG A 99 3.94 9.64 -7.94
N ARG A 100 4.91 10.40 -7.42
CA ARG A 100 6.16 10.69 -8.13
C ARG A 100 6.93 9.40 -8.42
N HIS A 101 7.13 8.56 -7.42
CA HIS A 101 7.84 7.29 -7.60
C HIS A 101 7.10 6.32 -8.52
N LEU A 102 5.76 6.27 -8.46
CA LEU A 102 4.97 5.47 -9.40
C LEU A 102 5.18 5.93 -10.85
N HIS A 103 5.18 7.25 -11.10
CA HIS A 103 5.42 7.79 -12.43
C HIS A 103 6.83 7.46 -12.94
N GLU A 104 7.85 7.56 -12.07
CA GLU A 104 9.24 7.19 -12.38
C GLU A 104 9.36 5.71 -12.76
N LEU A 105 8.71 4.81 -12.00
CA LEU A 105 8.72 3.37 -12.25
C LEU A 105 8.02 3.00 -13.56
N CYS A 106 6.84 3.58 -13.83
CA CYS A 106 6.13 3.36 -15.10
C CYS A 106 6.98 3.85 -16.30
N SER A 107 7.58 5.03 -16.19
CA SER A 107 8.43 5.60 -17.25
C SER A 107 9.70 4.77 -17.53
N GLN A 108 10.29 4.18 -16.49
CA GLN A 108 11.45 3.27 -16.64
C GLN A 108 11.04 1.96 -17.32
N ASN A 109 9.87 1.43 -16.96
CA ASN A 109 9.35 0.18 -17.52
C ASN A 109 9.06 0.28 -19.03
N ASP A 110 8.64 1.46 -19.53
CA ASP A 110 8.45 1.71 -20.97
C ASP A 110 9.79 1.85 -21.73
N LYS A 111 10.81 2.45 -21.11
CA LYS A 111 12.15 2.58 -21.73
C LYS A 111 12.86 1.24 -21.86
N SER A 112 12.69 0.32 -20.91
CA SER A 112 13.29 -1.01 -20.97
C SER A 112 12.65 -1.94 -22.02
N LYS A 113 11.53 -1.53 -22.64
CA LYS A 113 10.82 -2.28 -23.68
C LYS A 113 11.18 -1.82 -25.11
N HIS A 114 11.99 -0.78 -25.27
CA HIS A 114 12.47 -0.24 -26.54
C HIS A 114 13.97 -0.48 -26.72
#